data_AF-A0A1V2PPD5-F1
#
_entry.id   AF-A0A1V2PPD5-F1
#
_cell.length_a   1.000
_cell.length_b   1.000
_cell.length_c   1.000
_cell.angle_alpha   90.00
_cell.angle_beta   90.00
_cell.angle_gamma   90.00
#
_symmetry.space_group_name_H-M   'P 1'
#
loop_
_entity.id
_entity.type
_entity.pdbx_description
1 polymer ?
#
loop_
_entity_poly.entity_id
_entity_poly.type
_entity_poly.pdbx_seq_one_letter_code
_entity_poly.pdbx_strand_id
1 'polypeptide(L)'
;MSTTDEPTAITLADLPVLASFPSWRGFALHSLLIVAVYRCVVCGRPRDSTMVATRGSGGELICPKCFSHLVRTDSRGVPAHRG
;
A
#
# COMPACT_ATOMS: atom_id res chain seq x y z
N MET A 1 26.38 -2.23 -25.36
CA MET A 1 26.31 -1.34 -24.18
C MET A 1 24.97 -1.62 -23.52
N SER A 2 24.95 -2.50 -22.52
CA SER A 2 23.71 -2.96 -21.90
C SER A 2 23.31 -1.97 -20.82
N THR A 3 22.40 -1.05 -21.14
CA THR A 3 21.73 -0.24 -20.12
C THR A 3 20.70 -1.15 -19.46
N THR A 4 21.10 -1.77 -18.35
CA THR A 4 20.14 -2.34 -17.41
C THR A 4 19.40 -1.16 -16.81
N ASP A 5 18.30 -0.77 -17.45
CA ASP A 5 17.29 0.12 -16.90
C ASP A 5 16.63 -0.67 -15.75
N GLU A 6 17.22 -0.62 -14.56
CA GLU A 6 16.54 -1.04 -13.33
C GLU A 6 15.35 -0.08 -13.20
N PRO A 7 14.11 -0.56 -13.31
CA PRO A 7 12.95 0.31 -13.15
C PRO A 7 12.97 0.82 -11.71
N THR A 8 13.35 2.09 -11.53
CA THR A 8 13.35 2.77 -10.23
C THR A 8 12.02 2.48 -9.55
N ALA A 9 12.08 1.81 -8.39
CA ALA A 9 10.89 1.44 -7.66
C ALA A 9 10.14 2.72 -7.24
N ILE A 10 8.93 2.91 -7.78
CA ILE A 10 8.06 4.04 -7.44
C ILE A 10 7.74 3.96 -5.94
N THR A 11 7.97 5.05 -5.24
CA THR A 11 7.67 5.22 -3.82
C THR A 11 6.48 6.15 -3.62
N LEU A 12 6.01 6.28 -2.38
CA LEU A 12 4.93 7.22 -2.07
C LEU A 12 5.31 8.69 -2.41
N ALA A 13 6.59 9.05 -2.30
CA ALA A 13 7.07 10.40 -2.58
C ALA A 13 6.92 10.79 -4.06
N ASP A 14 6.87 9.81 -4.95
CA ASP A 14 6.71 10.00 -6.39
C ASP A 14 5.25 10.10 -6.81
N LEU A 15 4.31 9.88 -5.88
CA LEU A 15 2.88 9.84 -6.17
C LEU A 15 2.20 11.16 -5.78
N PRO A 16 1.31 11.70 -6.64
CA PRO A 16 0.57 12.92 -6.33
C PRO A 16 -0.58 12.61 -5.36
N VAL A 17 -0.26 12.55 -4.06
CA VAL A 17 -1.21 12.28 -2.98
C VAL A 17 -2.20 13.43 -2.86
N LEU A 18 -3.50 13.14 -3.00
CA LEU A 18 -4.59 14.08 -2.78
C LEU A 18 -4.95 14.18 -1.30
N ALA A 19 -5.11 13.03 -0.63
CA ALA A 19 -5.42 12.97 0.79
C ALA A 19 -4.84 11.71 1.44
N SER A 20 -4.58 11.81 2.74
CA SER A 20 -4.13 10.67 3.56
C SER A 20 -5.14 10.42 4.67
N PHE A 21 -5.51 9.16 4.87
CA PHE A 21 -6.40 8.74 5.94
C PHE A 21 -5.59 8.49 7.23
N PRO A 22 -6.23 8.60 8.42
CA PRO A 22 -5.56 8.34 9.70
C PRO A 22 -4.86 6.98 9.69
N SER A 23 -3.62 6.96 10.19
CA SER A 23 -2.85 5.72 10.27
C SER A 23 -3.52 4.73 11.21
N TRP A 24 -3.60 3.47 10.81
CA TRP A 24 -4.11 2.39 11.63
C TRP A 24 -3.07 1.27 11.69
N ARG A 25 -2.60 0.96 12.91
CA ARG A 25 -1.62 -0.11 13.19
C ARG A 25 -0.38 -0.06 12.28
N GLY A 26 0.15 1.13 12.06
CA GLY A 26 1.33 1.34 11.23
C GLY A 26 1.06 1.29 9.72
N PHE A 27 -0.20 1.23 9.28
CA PHE A 27 -0.57 1.42 7.89
C PHE A 27 -1.23 2.77 7.68
N ALA A 28 -0.97 3.42 6.55
CA ALA A 28 -1.70 4.60 6.11
C ALA A 28 -2.28 4.34 4.72
N LEU A 29 -3.51 4.79 4.47
CA LEU A 29 -4.12 4.76 3.15
C LEU A 29 -4.06 6.16 2.56
N HIS A 30 -3.79 6.25 1.26
CA HIS A 30 -3.67 7.51 0.54
C HIS A 30 -4.54 7.46 -0.72
N SER A 31 -5.26 8.53 -0.99
CA SER A 31 -5.88 8.78 -2.29
C SER A 31 -4.92 9.58 -3.15
N LEU A 32 -4.94 9.32 -4.46
CA LEU A 32 -4.06 9.92 -5.45
C LEU A 32 -4.88 10.77 -6.42
N LEU A 33 -4.27 11.83 -6.94
CA LEU A 33 -4.87 12.69 -7.97
C LEU A 33 -5.04 11.97 -9.31
N ILE A 34 -4.17 11.01 -9.62
CA ILE A 34 -4.17 10.24 -10.87
C ILE A 34 -4.07 8.75 -10.59
N VAL A 35 -4.40 7.93 -11.60
CA VAL A 35 -4.14 6.50 -11.55
C VAL A 35 -2.63 6.28 -11.55
N ALA A 36 -2.10 5.71 -10.46
CA ALA A 36 -0.71 5.31 -10.37
C ALA A 36 -0.54 3.85 -10.79
N VAL A 37 0.55 3.57 -11.50
CA VAL A 37 0.98 2.21 -11.80
C VAL A 37 2.14 1.86 -10.88
N TYR A 38 1.97 0.86 -10.02
CA TYR A 38 3.00 0.43 -9.06
C TYR A 38 2.95 -1.07 -8.84
N ARG A 39 4.04 -1.65 -8.33
CA ARG A 39 4.07 -3.05 -7.91
C ARG A 39 3.78 -3.15 -6.42
N CYS A 40 2.73 -3.90 -6.08
CA CYS A 40 2.38 -4.14 -4.68
C CYS A 40 3.41 -5.05 -4.02
N VAL A 41 4.03 -4.62 -2.91
CA VAL A 41 5.05 -5.41 -2.20
C VAL A 41 4.49 -6.71 -1.60
N VAL A 42 3.19 -6.76 -1.29
CA VAL A 42 2.56 -7.92 -0.64
C VAL A 42 2.22 -9.03 -1.64
N CYS A 43 1.67 -8.68 -2.81
CA CYS A 43 1.25 -9.68 -3.80
C CYS A 43 2.19 -9.78 -5.00
N GLY A 44 3.20 -8.91 -5.10
CA GLY A 44 4.16 -8.85 -6.20
C GLY A 44 3.58 -8.45 -7.55
N ARG A 45 2.28 -8.14 -7.65
CA ARG A 45 1.62 -7.83 -8.92
C ARG A 45 1.65 -6.34 -9.23
N PRO A 46 1.77 -5.95 -10.52
CA PRO A 46 1.51 -4.58 -10.94
C PRO A 46 0.03 -4.23 -10.69
N ARG A 47 -0.19 -2.97 -10.35
CA ARG A 47 -1.49 -2.40 -9.96
C ARG A 47 -1.62 -1.00 -10.51
N ASP A 48 -2.79 -0.75 -11.05
CA ASP A 48 -3.32 0.52 -11.48
C ASP A 48 -4.38 0.97 -10.47
N SER A 49 -4.14 2.08 -9.76
CA SER A 49 -5.11 2.55 -8.77
C SER A 49 -4.94 4.03 -8.44
N THR A 50 -6.04 4.68 -8.11
CA THR A 50 -6.06 6.00 -7.45
C THR A 50 -5.93 5.90 -5.93
N MET A 51 -5.69 4.69 -5.40
CA MET A 51 -5.42 4.47 -3.98
C MET A 51 -4.21 3.59 -3.77
N VAL A 52 -3.47 3.89 -2.72
CA VAL A 52 -2.33 3.09 -2.27
C VAL A 52 -2.24 3.13 -0.76
N ALA A 53 -1.87 2.02 -0.14
CA ALA A 53 -1.53 1.97 1.27
C ALA A 53 -0.02 1.89 1.43
N THR A 54 0.48 2.41 2.54
CA THR A 54 1.89 2.27 2.95
C THR A 54 1.99 1.61 4.31
N ARG A 55 3.16 1.03 4.61
CA ARG A 55 3.50 0.50 5.93
C ARG A 55 4.66 1.28 6.54
N GLY A 56 4.43 1.86 7.72
CA GLY A 56 5.40 2.69 8.44
C GLY A 56 5.85 3.90 7.60
N SER A 57 7.10 4.32 7.80
CA SER A 57 7.74 5.37 7.03
C SER A 57 8.41 4.88 5.73
N GLY A 58 8.37 3.56 5.45
CA GLY A 58 9.25 2.90 4.49
C GLY A 58 8.88 3.05 3.02
N GLY A 59 7.83 3.79 2.66
CA GLY A 59 7.44 4.01 1.26
C GLY A 59 6.98 2.75 0.51
N GLU A 60 6.90 1.59 1.17
CA GLU A 60 6.44 0.32 0.60
C GLU A 60 4.98 0.44 0.16
N LEU A 61 4.73 0.29 -1.15
CA LEU A 61 3.40 0.44 -1.72
C LEU A 61 2.60 -0.86 -1.65
N ILE A 62 1.43 -0.80 -1.01
CA ILE A 62 0.50 -1.91 -0.80
C ILE A 62 -0.80 -1.58 -1.51
N CYS A 63 -1.28 -2.50 -2.35
CA CYS A 63 -2.54 -2.26 -3.06
C CYS A 63 -3.77 -2.34 -2.14
N PRO A 64 -4.88 -1.64 -2.47
CA PRO A 64 -6.09 -1.60 -1.64
C PRO A 64 -6.65 -2.97 -1.28
N LYS A 65 -6.55 -3.95 -2.19
CA LYS A 65 -6.99 -5.33 -1.94
C LYS A 65 -6.16 -5.99 -0.83
N CYS A 66 -4.83 -5.92 -0.92
CA CYS A 66 -3.93 -6.47 0.10
C CYS A 66 -4.08 -5.74 1.43
N PHE A 67 -4.19 -4.41 1.40
CA PHE A 67 -4.47 -3.61 2.60
C PHE A 67 -5.78 -4.05 3.29
N SER A 68 -6.87 -4.20 2.53
CA SER A 68 -8.16 -4.67 3.06
C SER A 68 -8.06 -6.05 3.71
N HIS A 69 -7.27 -6.96 3.13
CA HIS A 69 -7.02 -8.27 3.73
C HIS A 69 -6.22 -8.16 5.03
N LEU A 70 -5.15 -7.38 5.05
CA LEU A 70 -4.30 -7.17 6.24
C LEU A 70 -5.10 -6.60 7.41
N VAL A 71 -5.91 -5.58 7.16
CA VAL A 71 -6.79 -4.97 8.17
C VAL A 71 -7.77 -6.00 8.74
N ARG A 72 -8.35 -6.86 7.90
CA ARG A 72 -9.32 -7.88 8.33
C ARG A 72 -8.68 -9.09 9.04
N THR A 73 -7.48 -9.51 8.65
CA THR A 73 -6.79 -10.63 9.31
C THR A 73 -6.26 -10.23 10.68
N ASP A 74 -5.78 -9.00 10.83
CA ASP A 74 -5.29 -8.51 12.11
C ASP A 74 -6.45 -8.19 13.10
N SER A 75 -7.65 -7.95 12.57
CA SER A 75 -8.88 -7.86 13.37
C SER A 75 -9.33 -9.22 13.96
N ARG A 76 -8.82 -10.35 13.44
CA ARG A 76 -9.17 -11.71 13.92
C ARG A 76 -8.26 -12.23 15.04
N GLY A 77 -7.31 -11.40 15.51
CA GLY A 77 -6.43 -11.72 16.63
C GLY A 77 -7.03 -11.48 18.02
N VAL A 78 -8.25 -10.95 18.13
CA VAL A 78 -8.97 -10.93 19.40
C VAL A 78 -9.78 -12.22 19.47
N PRO A 79 -9.45 -13.20 20.35
CA PRO A 79 -10.39 -14.27 20.63
C PRO A 79 -11.65 -13.60 21.17
N ALA A 80 -12.77 -13.82 20.49
CA ALA A 80 -14.07 -13.53 21.07
C ALA A 80 -14.16 -14.37 22.35
N HIS A 81 -14.02 -13.70 23.50
CA HIS A 81 -14.26 -14.30 24.80
C HIS A 81 -15.68 -14.86 24.75
N ARG A 82 -15.81 -16.19 24.68
CA ARG A 82 -17.01 -16.88 25.16
C ARG A 82 -16.98 -16.76 26.68
N GLY A 83 -17.91 -15.97 27.20
CA GLY A 83 -18.32 -15.92 28.60
C GLY A 83 -19.83 -15.76 28.61
#